data_AF-A0A5J4T1A7-F1
#
_entry.id   AF-A0A5J4T1A7-F1
#
_cell.length_a   1.000
_cell.length_b   1.000
_cell.length_c   1.000
_cell.angle_alpha   90.00
_cell.angle_beta   90.00
_cell.angle_gamma   90.00
#
_symmetry.space_group_name_H-M   'P 1'
#
loop_
_entity.id
_entity.type
_entity.pdbx_description
1 polymer ?
#
loop_
_entity_poly.entity_id
_entity_poly.type
_entity_poly.pdbx_seq_one_letter_code
_entity_poly.pdbx_strand_id
1 'polypeptide(L)'
;MSKNLFSLVLILLFASCGSIEQFNIDYMVPACISFPSQLKRVAIVNNVSDTLNNWSIPQKNTPGANGLLQKTAYYDGLATLVAESFAEHIAAANYFEEVLICDSALRASDIIPRESTLSKKEVEELTESLGVDAIFSMENLLIKSVNTTTYISDERIFHGTLDVLICPTVSIYIPNRNKPVRTINASDSIFWEKYDNTQTSVAQVIPHQRLIKEITDFAGSIPVKYLTPYRETANRFIYTNGSSDLRDAAICVRNDQWDRAYELWKRVNQSKKDKLQMYAALNIAVYHEIAGNIDEALKWVTIARDIAQKIVARKIDKTTQKSNTLFVNGTPSHYYYISLYMSVLEARAKNLTKLNMQMDRVK
;
A
#
# COMPACT_ATOMS: atom_id res chain seq x y z
N MET A 1 32.83 8.64 -61.14
CA MET A 1 33.20 9.49 -59.99
C MET A 1 31.90 9.85 -59.29
N SER A 2 31.64 9.67 -58.00
CA SER A 2 32.50 9.48 -56.83
C SER A 2 31.84 8.52 -55.84
N LYS A 3 32.69 7.80 -55.12
CA LYS A 3 32.42 6.87 -54.03
C LYS A 3 31.94 7.63 -52.79
N ASN A 4 30.93 7.11 -52.08
CA ASN A 4 30.63 7.40 -50.66
C ASN A 4 30.10 6.07 -50.08
N LEU A 5 30.92 5.11 -49.65
CA LEU A 5 31.70 5.01 -48.41
C LEU A 5 30.91 5.32 -47.12
N PHE A 6 30.46 4.22 -46.48
CA PHE A 6 30.31 3.97 -45.04
C PHE A 6 29.81 5.10 -44.12
N SER A 7 28.70 4.84 -43.45
CA SER A 7 28.77 4.56 -42.01
C SER A 7 27.52 3.81 -41.54
N LEU A 8 27.65 2.49 -41.40
CA LEU A 8 26.71 1.67 -40.65
C LEU A 8 26.93 2.03 -39.16
N VAL A 9 26.14 2.97 -38.64
CA VAL A 9 26.10 3.24 -37.20
C VAL A 9 25.43 2.03 -36.55
N LEU A 10 26.25 1.04 -36.22
CA LEU A 10 25.91 -0.04 -35.33
C LEU A 10 25.65 0.60 -33.96
N ILE A 11 24.39 0.84 -33.65
CA ILE A 11 23.94 1.19 -32.30
C ILE A 11 24.26 -0.03 -31.43
N LEU A 12 25.45 -0.02 -30.84
CA LEU A 12 25.80 -0.87 -29.72
C LEU A 12 24.86 -0.47 -28.59
N LEU A 13 23.73 -1.18 -28.51
CA LEU A 13 22.94 -1.29 -27.29
C LEU A 13 23.88 -1.89 -26.24
N PHE A 14 24.61 -1.04 -25.54
CA PHE A 14 25.09 -1.35 -24.20
C PHE A 14 23.84 -1.44 -23.33
N ALA A 15 23.14 -2.57 -23.43
CA ALA A 15 22.27 -3.03 -22.37
C ALA A 15 23.18 -3.11 -21.15
N SER A 16 23.14 -2.06 -20.33
CA SER A 16 23.66 -2.07 -18.97
C SER A 16 23.14 -3.36 -18.35
N CYS A 17 24.04 -4.34 -18.22
CA CYS A 17 23.71 -5.65 -17.69
C CYS A 17 23.44 -5.43 -16.21
N GLY A 18 22.18 -5.08 -15.90
CA GLY A 18 21.72 -4.77 -14.55
C GLY A 18 22.20 -5.86 -13.63
N SER A 19 22.94 -5.51 -12.59
CA SER A 19 23.42 -6.48 -11.60
C SER A 19 22.28 -7.10 -10.80
N ILE A 20 21.07 -6.54 -10.94
CA ILE A 20 19.84 -6.93 -10.26
C ILE A 20 18.70 -7.02 -11.27
N GLU A 21 17.74 -7.88 -10.98
CA GLU A 21 16.45 -7.97 -11.66
C GLU A 21 15.36 -7.79 -10.60
N GLN A 22 14.43 -6.88 -10.88
CA GLN A 22 13.33 -6.53 -9.98
C GLN A 22 12.02 -7.12 -10.50
N PHE A 23 11.16 -7.50 -9.58
CA PHE A 23 9.82 -8.00 -9.87
C PHE A 23 8.91 -7.78 -8.66
N ASN A 24 7.61 -7.93 -8.87
CA ASN A 24 6.62 -7.82 -7.82
C ASN A 24 6.20 -9.21 -7.35
N ILE A 25 6.01 -9.36 -6.05
CA ILE A 25 5.35 -10.52 -5.45
C ILE A 25 4.12 -10.06 -4.70
N ASP A 26 3.08 -10.89 -4.73
CA ASP A 26 1.88 -10.67 -3.94
C ASP A 26 1.88 -11.62 -2.73
N TYR A 27 1.55 -11.10 -1.55
CA TYR A 27 1.32 -11.92 -0.37
C TYR A 27 0.14 -11.41 0.46
N MET A 28 -0.42 -12.30 1.26
CA MET A 28 -1.49 -11.96 2.19
C MET A 28 -0.95 -11.31 3.47
N VAL A 29 -1.63 -10.28 3.94
CA VAL A 29 -1.37 -9.58 5.20
C VAL A 29 -2.61 -9.68 6.07
N PRO A 30 -2.47 -9.99 7.37
CA PRO A 30 -3.63 -10.09 8.25
C PRO A 30 -4.26 -8.74 8.49
N ALA A 31 -5.57 -8.75 8.67
CA ALA A 31 -6.33 -7.60 9.15
C ALA A 31 -5.84 -7.18 10.53
N CYS A 32 -6.03 -5.90 10.88
CA CYS A 32 -5.78 -5.40 12.22
C CYS A 32 -6.68 -6.05 13.28
N ILE A 33 -7.90 -6.43 12.91
CA ILE A 33 -8.92 -6.99 13.79
C ILE A 33 -9.17 -8.45 13.44
N SER A 34 -9.41 -9.28 14.45
CA SER A 34 -9.80 -10.67 14.26
C SER A 34 -11.22 -10.89 14.78
N PHE A 35 -11.99 -11.68 14.06
CA PHE A 35 -13.39 -11.98 14.37
C PHE A 35 -13.54 -13.45 14.76
N PRO A 36 -14.43 -13.80 15.70
CA PRO A 36 -14.64 -15.18 16.14
C PRO A 36 -15.51 -15.96 15.13
N SER A 37 -15.21 -17.24 14.87
CA SER A 37 -15.73 -18.02 13.71
C SER A 37 -17.25 -18.01 13.53
N GLN A 38 -17.99 -17.82 14.60
CA GLN A 38 -19.44 -17.69 14.59
C GLN A 38 -19.98 -16.39 13.96
N LEU A 39 -19.18 -15.31 13.93
CA LEU A 39 -19.58 -14.03 13.35
C LEU A 39 -19.40 -14.10 11.83
N LYS A 40 -20.50 -14.20 11.10
CA LYS A 40 -20.55 -14.50 9.66
C LYS A 40 -21.31 -13.45 8.87
N ARG A 41 -22.33 -12.84 9.47
CA ARG A 41 -23.20 -11.85 8.83
C ARG A 41 -22.94 -10.49 9.43
N VAL A 42 -22.64 -9.50 8.60
CA VAL A 42 -22.35 -8.13 9.06
C VAL A 42 -23.23 -7.12 8.36
N ALA A 43 -23.63 -6.06 9.07
CA ALA A 43 -24.30 -4.91 8.47
C ALA A 43 -23.35 -3.70 8.43
N ILE A 44 -23.31 -3.01 7.30
CA ILE A 44 -22.69 -1.69 7.17
C ILE A 44 -23.78 -0.64 7.35
N VAL A 45 -23.52 0.33 8.21
CA VAL A 45 -24.49 1.36 8.60
C VAL A 45 -23.88 2.74 8.42
N ASN A 46 -24.60 3.65 7.77
CA ASN A 46 -24.23 5.07 7.73
C ASN A 46 -24.74 5.78 8.99
N ASN A 47 -23.82 6.18 9.87
CA ASN A 47 -24.11 6.93 11.09
C ASN A 47 -23.39 8.29 11.10
N VAL A 48 -22.97 8.79 9.93
CA VAL A 48 -22.34 10.10 9.81
C VAL A 48 -23.42 11.17 10.05
N SER A 49 -23.13 12.11 10.94
CA SER A 49 -24.06 13.20 11.23
C SER A 49 -24.10 14.22 10.09
N ASP A 50 -25.29 14.56 9.63
CA ASP A 50 -25.49 15.68 8.70
C ASP A 50 -25.13 17.05 9.31
N THR A 51 -24.98 17.15 10.64
CA THR A 51 -24.62 18.42 11.29
C THR A 51 -23.19 18.87 11.02
N LEU A 52 -22.29 17.97 10.58
CA LEU A 52 -20.98 18.37 10.02
C LEU A 52 -21.14 19.14 8.70
N ASN A 53 -22.23 18.92 7.95
CA ASN A 53 -22.55 19.70 6.74
C ASN A 53 -22.87 21.18 7.05
N ASN A 54 -23.10 21.55 8.32
CA ASN A 54 -23.50 22.92 8.71
C ASN A 54 -22.34 23.82 9.14
N TRP A 55 -21.14 23.29 9.37
CA TRP A 55 -19.96 24.14 9.46
C TRP A 55 -19.36 24.24 8.06
N SER A 56 -19.84 25.19 7.25
CA SER A 56 -19.20 25.54 5.99
C SER A 56 -17.73 25.87 6.26
N ILE A 57 -16.81 24.91 6.14
CA ILE A 57 -15.39 25.21 6.33
C ILE A 57 -14.99 26.03 5.09
N PRO A 58 -14.63 27.31 5.26
CA PRO A 58 -14.50 28.22 4.13
C PRO A 58 -13.42 27.74 3.16
N GLN A 59 -13.71 27.85 1.85
CA GLN A 59 -12.71 27.73 0.80
C GLN A 59 -11.62 28.77 1.07
N LYS A 60 -10.45 28.30 1.52
CA LYS A 60 -9.29 29.18 1.74
C LYS A 60 -8.48 29.24 0.45
N ASN A 61 -8.38 30.44 -0.08
CA ASN A 61 -7.45 30.76 -1.15
C ASN A 61 -6.20 31.40 -0.52
N THR A 62 -5.05 30.77 -0.69
CA THR A 62 -3.77 31.34 -0.27
C THR A 62 -2.92 31.64 -1.50
N PRO A 63 -2.67 32.93 -1.82
CA PRO A 63 -1.67 33.28 -2.82
C PRO A 63 -0.29 32.92 -2.28
N GLY A 64 0.37 31.94 -2.89
CA GLY A 64 1.77 31.64 -2.59
C GLY A 64 2.71 32.54 -3.38
N ALA A 65 3.90 32.82 -2.84
CA ALA A 65 4.98 33.41 -3.63
C ALA A 65 5.29 32.52 -4.85
N ASN A 66 5.66 33.12 -5.98
CA ASN A 66 6.01 32.46 -7.25
C ASN A 66 4.86 31.87 -8.08
N GLY A 67 3.67 32.49 -8.06
CA GLY A 67 2.56 32.10 -8.95
C GLY A 67 1.82 30.83 -8.52
N LEU A 68 2.02 30.39 -7.27
CA LEU A 68 1.32 29.26 -6.67
C LEU A 68 -0.09 29.67 -6.25
N LEU A 69 -1.10 29.04 -6.86
CA LEU A 69 -2.49 29.17 -6.43
C LEU A 69 -2.92 27.90 -5.71
N GLN A 70 -3.31 28.04 -4.44
CA GLN A 70 -3.81 26.94 -3.63
C GLN A 70 -5.27 27.18 -3.23
N LYS A 71 -6.11 26.16 -3.45
CA LYS A 71 -7.54 26.16 -3.10
C LYS A 71 -7.88 24.92 -2.29
N THR A 72 -8.37 25.11 -1.07
CA THR A 72 -8.84 24.00 -0.21
C THR A 72 -10.37 23.87 -0.30
N ALA A 73 -10.91 22.66 -0.44
CA ALA A 73 -12.35 22.40 -0.40
C ALA A 73 -12.67 21.11 0.38
N TYR A 74 -13.87 21.04 0.95
CA TYR A 74 -14.38 19.87 1.68
C TYR A 74 -15.55 19.26 0.91
N TYR A 75 -15.67 17.94 0.93
CA TYR A 75 -16.73 17.20 0.24
C TYR A 75 -17.68 16.60 1.26
N ASP A 76 -18.68 17.39 1.61
CA ASP A 76 -19.79 17.00 2.48
C ASP A 76 -20.87 16.26 1.66
N GLY A 77 -21.67 15.42 2.31
CA GLY A 77 -22.79 14.71 1.67
C GLY A 77 -22.42 13.46 0.84
N LEU A 78 -21.17 13.00 0.88
CA LEU A 78 -20.76 11.74 0.23
C LEU A 78 -20.92 10.50 1.13
N ALA A 79 -21.38 10.67 2.37
CA ALA A 79 -21.42 9.60 3.37
C ALA A 79 -22.20 8.36 2.91
N THR A 80 -23.39 8.52 2.31
CA THR A 80 -24.17 7.37 1.83
C THR A 80 -23.42 6.59 0.76
N LEU A 81 -22.90 7.28 -0.27
CA LEU A 81 -22.15 6.65 -1.35
C LEU A 81 -20.87 5.95 -0.84
N VAL A 82 -20.20 6.54 0.16
CA VAL A 82 -19.01 5.93 0.78
C VAL A 82 -19.38 4.71 1.64
N ALA A 83 -20.54 4.73 2.32
CA ALA A 83 -21.02 3.57 3.08
C ALA A 83 -21.36 2.39 2.15
N GLU A 84 -22.00 2.67 1.01
CA GLU A 84 -22.28 1.68 -0.04
C GLU A 84 -20.98 1.09 -0.59
N SER A 85 -20.05 1.95 -1.02
CA SER A 85 -18.72 1.54 -1.49
C SER A 85 -17.97 0.71 -0.44
N PHE A 86 -18.02 1.12 0.83
CA PHE A 86 -17.41 0.36 1.92
C PHE A 86 -18.00 -1.05 2.04
N ALA A 87 -19.31 -1.19 1.94
CA ALA A 87 -19.96 -2.50 1.95
C ALA A 87 -19.61 -3.36 0.74
N GLU A 88 -19.57 -2.77 -0.45
CA GLU A 88 -19.13 -3.45 -1.68
C GLU A 88 -17.71 -4.01 -1.52
N HIS A 89 -16.78 -3.23 -0.96
CA HIS A 89 -15.42 -3.69 -0.72
C HIS A 89 -15.33 -4.79 0.34
N ILE A 90 -16.14 -4.70 1.42
CA ILE A 90 -16.19 -5.76 2.44
C ILE A 90 -16.77 -7.05 1.86
N ALA A 91 -17.80 -6.96 1.02
CA ALA A 91 -18.37 -8.10 0.31
C ALA A 91 -17.36 -8.71 -0.68
N ALA A 92 -16.67 -7.88 -1.47
CA ALA A 92 -15.66 -8.30 -2.43
C ALA A 92 -14.46 -9.00 -1.76
N ALA A 93 -14.19 -8.71 -0.49
CA ALA A 93 -13.16 -9.40 0.28
C ALA A 93 -13.51 -10.87 0.61
N ASN A 94 -14.78 -11.29 0.43
CA ASN A 94 -15.26 -12.66 0.68
C ASN A 94 -14.86 -13.22 2.06
N TYR A 95 -14.82 -12.36 3.07
CA TYR A 95 -14.38 -12.72 4.43
C TYR A 95 -15.56 -12.97 5.40
N PHE A 96 -16.73 -12.42 5.06
CA PHE A 96 -18.01 -12.62 5.75
C PHE A 96 -18.96 -13.34 4.79
N GLU A 97 -19.85 -14.18 5.30
CA GLU A 97 -20.80 -14.94 4.47
C GLU A 97 -21.87 -14.02 3.86
N GLU A 98 -22.27 -12.98 4.60
CA GLU A 98 -23.25 -12.01 4.14
C GLU A 98 -22.90 -10.61 4.65
N VAL A 99 -23.03 -9.63 3.75
CA VAL A 99 -22.81 -8.21 4.03
C VAL A 99 -24.08 -7.46 3.63
N LEU A 100 -24.77 -6.91 4.62
CA LEU A 100 -25.98 -6.11 4.41
C LEU A 100 -25.65 -4.62 4.48
N ILE A 101 -26.36 -3.82 3.70
CA ILE A 101 -26.26 -2.37 3.72
C ILE A 101 -27.54 -1.82 4.34
N CYS A 102 -27.40 -1.02 5.39
CA CYS A 102 -28.50 -0.25 5.94
C CYS A 102 -28.43 1.17 5.39
N ASP A 103 -29.27 1.46 4.40
CA ASP A 103 -29.38 2.77 3.76
C ASP A 103 -30.21 3.78 4.60
N SER A 104 -30.80 3.32 5.69
CA SER A 104 -31.48 4.22 6.62
C SER A 104 -30.43 5.09 7.32
N ALA A 105 -30.37 6.37 6.97
CA ALA A 105 -29.60 7.37 7.68
C ALA A 105 -30.14 7.48 9.11
N LEU A 106 -29.52 6.75 10.05
CA LEU A 106 -29.97 6.65 11.44
C LEU A 106 -30.00 8.01 12.16
N ARG A 107 -29.25 8.98 11.63
CA ARG A 107 -29.14 10.35 12.16
C ARG A 107 -29.88 11.41 11.36
N ALA A 108 -30.61 11.06 10.29
CA ALA A 108 -31.37 12.05 9.51
C ALA A 108 -32.46 12.77 10.35
N SER A 109 -32.82 12.20 11.51
CA SER A 109 -33.82 12.75 12.45
C SER A 109 -33.22 13.23 13.78
N ASP A 110 -31.90 13.32 13.92
CA ASP A 110 -31.27 13.76 15.17
C ASP A 110 -31.57 15.25 15.43
N ILE A 111 -32.44 15.54 16.39
CA ILE A 111 -32.81 16.92 16.80
C ILE A 111 -31.75 17.52 17.75
N ILE A 112 -30.98 16.69 18.45
CA ILE A 112 -29.96 17.08 19.42
C ILE A 112 -28.62 16.44 19.01
N PRO A 113 -27.51 17.20 18.96
CA PRO A 113 -26.18 16.63 18.76
C PRO A 113 -25.85 15.65 19.89
N ARG A 114 -25.90 14.34 19.59
CA ARG A 114 -25.49 13.27 20.52
C ARG A 114 -24.12 12.73 20.14
N GLU A 115 -23.45 12.09 21.10
CA GLU A 115 -22.15 11.43 20.87
C GLU A 115 -22.20 10.58 19.59
N SER A 116 -21.11 10.57 18.83
CA SER A 116 -21.00 10.01 17.47
C SER A 116 -21.12 8.48 17.40
N THR A 117 -21.67 7.81 18.43
CA THR A 117 -21.76 6.35 18.53
C THR A 117 -23.21 5.88 18.63
N LEU A 118 -23.46 4.65 18.17
CA LEU A 118 -24.77 4.00 18.32
C LEU A 118 -24.99 3.58 19.78
N SER A 119 -26.20 3.80 20.29
CA SER A 119 -26.60 3.31 21.60
C SER A 119 -26.77 1.79 21.60
N LYS A 120 -26.68 1.17 22.79
CA LYS A 120 -26.93 -0.28 22.94
C LYS A 120 -28.28 -0.70 22.35
N LYS A 121 -29.34 0.08 22.58
CA LYS A 121 -30.69 -0.20 22.10
C LYS A 121 -30.74 -0.19 20.57
N GLU A 122 -30.13 0.80 19.92
CA GLU A 122 -30.07 0.87 18.45
C GLU A 122 -29.29 -0.32 17.87
N VAL A 123 -28.18 -0.71 18.50
CA VAL A 123 -27.41 -1.89 18.08
C VAL A 123 -28.26 -3.17 18.19
N GLU A 124 -28.99 -3.35 19.30
CA GLU A 124 -29.87 -4.50 19.50
C GLU A 124 -30.99 -4.53 18.44
N GLU A 125 -31.70 -3.42 18.23
CA GLU A 125 -32.77 -3.32 17.23
C GLU A 125 -32.26 -3.58 15.80
N LEU A 126 -31.10 -3.03 15.43
CA LEU A 126 -30.51 -3.23 14.11
C LEU A 126 -30.01 -4.65 13.89
N THR A 127 -29.34 -5.24 14.89
CA THR A 127 -28.86 -6.63 14.78
C THR A 127 -30.01 -7.62 14.71
N GLU A 128 -31.08 -7.42 15.48
CA GLU A 128 -32.28 -8.26 15.44
C GLU A 128 -33.06 -8.11 14.12
N SER A 129 -33.29 -6.88 13.66
CA SER A 129 -34.06 -6.61 12.45
C SER A 129 -33.37 -7.07 11.16
N LEU A 130 -32.05 -6.91 11.08
CA LEU A 130 -31.25 -7.33 9.92
C LEU A 130 -30.79 -8.80 10.03
N GLY A 131 -30.89 -9.40 11.23
CA GLY A 131 -30.42 -10.74 11.51
C GLY A 131 -28.89 -10.89 11.43
N VAL A 132 -28.14 -9.85 11.75
CA VAL A 132 -26.67 -9.83 11.63
C VAL A 132 -25.95 -10.06 12.97
N ASP A 133 -24.73 -10.57 12.90
CA ASP A 133 -23.91 -10.86 14.07
C ASP A 133 -23.16 -9.62 14.59
N ALA A 134 -22.90 -8.66 13.70
CA ALA A 134 -22.19 -7.42 14.03
C ALA A 134 -22.57 -6.27 13.09
N ILE A 135 -22.37 -5.04 13.56
CA ILE A 135 -22.57 -3.81 12.80
C ILE A 135 -21.23 -3.10 12.65
N PHE A 136 -20.88 -2.71 11.43
CA PHE A 136 -19.82 -1.76 11.14
C PHE A 136 -20.46 -0.41 10.81
N SER A 137 -20.42 0.49 11.78
CA SER A 137 -21.03 1.83 11.68
C SER A 137 -19.98 2.83 11.21
N MET A 138 -20.26 3.54 10.12
CA MET A 138 -19.47 4.70 9.72
C MET A 138 -19.91 5.90 10.56
N GLU A 139 -19.09 6.27 11.55
CA GLU A 139 -19.41 7.30 12.54
C GLU A 139 -19.05 8.72 12.07
N ASN A 140 -18.05 8.82 11.21
CA ASN A 140 -17.56 10.09 10.69
C ASN A 140 -16.85 9.89 9.34
N LEU A 141 -16.90 10.90 8.49
CA LEU A 141 -16.21 10.93 7.21
C LEU A 141 -15.74 12.37 6.93
N LEU A 142 -14.42 12.58 6.92
CA LEU A 142 -13.83 13.84 6.48
C LEU A 142 -13.18 13.63 5.12
N ILE A 143 -13.58 14.42 4.12
CA ILE A 143 -12.92 14.48 2.81
C ILE A 143 -12.46 15.90 2.56
N LYS A 144 -11.14 16.10 2.52
CA LYS A 144 -10.49 17.40 2.31
C LYS A 144 -9.63 17.35 1.07
N SER A 145 -9.89 18.26 0.14
CA SER A 145 -9.07 18.48 -1.05
C SER A 145 -8.21 19.72 -0.96
N VAL A 146 -7.05 19.66 -1.61
CA VAL A 146 -6.12 20.76 -1.83
C VAL A 146 -5.75 20.75 -3.30
N ASN A 147 -6.21 21.77 -4.03
CA ASN A 147 -5.83 21.98 -5.42
C ASN A 147 -4.69 22.99 -5.46
N THR A 148 -3.59 22.64 -6.12
CA THR A 148 -2.43 23.51 -6.29
C THR A 148 -2.08 23.64 -7.77
N THR A 149 -2.00 24.88 -8.26
CA THR A 149 -1.48 25.18 -9.59
C THR A 149 -0.14 25.89 -9.47
N THR A 150 0.85 25.41 -10.20
CA THR A 150 2.21 25.96 -10.26
C THR A 150 2.64 26.16 -11.71
N TYR A 151 3.54 27.12 -11.94
CA TYR A 151 4.14 27.36 -13.25
C TYR A 151 5.60 26.90 -13.22
N ILE A 152 5.96 26.00 -14.14
CA ILE A 152 7.30 25.46 -14.28
C ILE A 152 8.02 26.26 -15.37
N SER A 153 8.79 27.27 -14.95
CA SER A 153 9.45 28.23 -15.85
C SER A 153 10.39 27.59 -16.86
N ASP A 154 11.11 26.53 -16.46
CA ASP A 154 12.10 25.85 -17.30
C ASP A 154 11.46 25.13 -18.49
N GLU A 155 10.27 24.58 -18.29
CA GLU A 155 9.51 23.82 -19.30
C GLU A 155 8.42 24.66 -19.98
N ARG A 156 8.14 25.88 -19.47
CA ARG A 156 7.05 26.77 -19.92
C ARG A 156 5.68 26.09 -19.90
N ILE A 157 5.44 25.26 -18.89
CA ILE A 157 4.17 24.56 -18.67
C ILE A 157 3.61 24.89 -17.28
N PHE A 158 2.31 24.77 -17.15
CA PHE A 158 1.63 24.74 -15.87
C PHE A 158 1.48 23.30 -15.39
N HIS A 159 1.57 23.12 -14.07
CA HIS A 159 1.34 21.85 -13.37
C HIS A 159 0.23 22.06 -12.34
N GLY A 160 -0.87 21.35 -12.52
CA GLY A 160 -2.00 21.32 -11.60
C GLY A 160 -2.01 20.01 -10.85
N THR A 161 -2.23 20.09 -9.54
CA THR A 161 -2.33 18.93 -8.64
C THR A 161 -3.61 19.05 -7.82
N LEU A 162 -4.22 17.92 -7.55
CA LEU A 162 -5.37 17.80 -6.66
C LEU A 162 -5.08 16.69 -5.67
N ASP A 163 -4.79 17.05 -4.43
CA ASP A 163 -4.59 16.11 -3.33
C ASP A 163 -5.87 15.99 -2.51
N VAL A 164 -6.35 14.78 -2.26
CA VAL A 164 -7.54 14.54 -1.44
C VAL A 164 -7.17 13.64 -0.27
N LEU A 165 -7.26 14.19 0.93
CA LEU A 165 -7.14 13.47 2.20
C LEU A 165 -8.53 12.99 2.65
N ILE A 166 -8.64 11.71 2.96
CA ILE A 166 -9.89 11.08 3.40
C ILE A 166 -9.65 10.43 4.76
N CYS A 167 -10.48 10.75 5.74
CA CYS A 167 -10.40 10.20 7.10
C CYS A 167 -11.76 9.61 7.52
N PRO A 168 -12.03 8.33 7.22
CA PRO A 168 -13.21 7.66 7.72
C PRO A 168 -13.01 7.16 9.15
N THR A 169 -14.07 7.20 9.95
CA THR A 169 -14.13 6.60 11.28
C THR A 169 -15.18 5.50 11.29
N VAL A 170 -14.78 4.27 11.60
CA VAL A 170 -15.66 3.10 11.62
C VAL A 170 -15.64 2.44 12.98
N SER A 171 -16.81 2.26 13.59
CA SER A 171 -16.97 1.52 14.85
C SER A 171 -17.61 0.17 14.62
N ILE A 172 -17.13 -0.82 15.36
CA ILE A 172 -17.61 -2.21 15.30
C ILE A 172 -18.44 -2.50 16.53
N TYR A 173 -19.68 -2.88 16.34
CA TYR A 173 -20.61 -3.25 17.40
C TYR A 173 -20.95 -4.74 17.33
N ILE A 174 -21.04 -5.35 18.51
CA ILE A 174 -21.56 -6.70 18.72
C ILE A 174 -22.74 -6.54 19.69
N PRO A 175 -23.86 -7.24 19.50
CA PRO A 175 -25.03 -7.12 20.37
C PRO A 175 -24.68 -7.42 21.84
N ASN A 176 -25.50 -6.92 22.76
CA ASN A 176 -25.33 -7.04 24.22
C ASN A 176 -24.13 -6.29 24.83
N ARG A 177 -23.45 -5.41 24.08
CA ARG A 177 -22.38 -4.54 24.60
C ARG A 177 -22.82 -3.08 24.65
N ASN A 178 -22.37 -2.38 25.69
CA ASN A 178 -22.69 -0.94 25.88
C ASN A 178 -21.82 -0.01 25.02
N LYS A 179 -20.71 -0.51 24.48
CA LYS A 179 -19.71 0.27 23.73
C LYS A 179 -19.24 -0.52 22.52
N PRO A 180 -18.78 0.16 21.44
CA PRO A 180 -18.17 -0.53 20.32
C PRO A 180 -16.98 -1.36 20.79
N VAL A 181 -16.80 -2.53 20.17
CA VAL A 181 -15.67 -3.43 20.41
C VAL A 181 -14.37 -2.75 20.04
N ARG A 182 -14.39 -2.01 18.93
CA ARG A 182 -13.26 -1.24 18.44
C ARG A 182 -13.75 -0.13 17.52
N THR A 183 -13.06 1.00 17.58
CA THR A 183 -13.21 2.10 16.62
C THR A 183 -11.92 2.24 15.83
N ILE A 184 -12.05 2.27 14.51
CA ILE A 184 -10.98 2.45 13.54
C ILE A 184 -11.02 3.92 13.11
N ASN A 185 -9.95 4.64 13.39
CA ASN A 185 -9.69 5.95 12.81
C ASN A 185 -8.65 5.74 11.71
N ALA A 186 -9.08 5.76 10.45
CA ALA A 186 -8.19 5.57 9.32
C ALA A 186 -8.00 6.90 8.58
N SER A 187 -6.92 6.99 7.82
CA SER A 187 -6.69 8.11 6.91
C SER A 187 -5.83 7.65 5.75
N ASP A 188 -6.17 8.09 4.55
CA ASP A 188 -5.38 7.86 3.35
C ASP A 188 -5.58 9.02 2.36
N SER A 189 -4.74 9.08 1.34
CA SER A 189 -4.81 10.14 0.34
C SER A 189 -4.71 9.62 -1.08
N ILE A 190 -5.52 10.19 -1.96
CA ILE A 190 -5.46 10.00 -3.40
C ILE A 190 -5.15 11.34 -4.07
N PHE A 191 -4.36 11.33 -5.13
CA PHE A 191 -3.99 12.54 -5.84
C PHE A 191 -4.10 12.38 -7.36
N TRP A 192 -4.29 13.50 -8.03
CA TRP A 192 -4.24 13.61 -9.48
C TRP A 192 -3.30 14.74 -9.87
N GLU A 193 -2.71 14.61 -11.05
CA GLU A 193 -1.89 15.66 -11.64
C GLU A 193 -2.16 15.83 -13.13
N LYS A 194 -1.92 17.06 -13.62
CA LYS A 194 -2.08 17.42 -15.02
C LYS A 194 -1.07 18.50 -15.39
N TYR A 195 -0.46 18.33 -16.56
CA TYR A 195 0.44 19.32 -17.16
C TYR A 195 -0.21 19.90 -18.42
N ASP A 196 -0.13 21.22 -18.58
CA ASP A 196 -0.67 21.90 -19.77
C ASP A 196 0.00 23.26 -19.99
N ASN A 197 -0.17 23.85 -21.17
CA ASN A 197 0.37 25.17 -21.52
C ASN A 197 -0.49 26.34 -20.98
N THR A 198 -1.66 26.07 -20.40
CA THR A 198 -2.56 27.09 -19.85
C THR A 198 -2.95 26.79 -18.40
N GLN A 199 -2.97 27.86 -17.59
CA GLN A 199 -3.35 27.80 -16.17
C GLN A 199 -4.78 27.27 -15.96
N THR A 200 -5.73 27.66 -16.80
CA THR A 200 -7.14 27.26 -16.69
C THR A 200 -7.32 25.76 -16.94
N SER A 201 -6.55 25.18 -17.87
CA SER A 201 -6.66 23.76 -18.19
C SER A 201 -6.19 22.87 -17.02
N VAL A 202 -5.15 23.29 -16.31
CA VAL A 202 -4.62 22.52 -15.16
C VAL A 202 -5.36 22.78 -13.86
N ALA A 203 -6.14 23.87 -13.76
CA ALA A 203 -6.97 24.14 -12.58
C ALA A 203 -8.05 23.06 -12.36
N GLN A 204 -8.53 22.43 -13.44
CA GLN A 204 -9.37 21.23 -13.38
C GLN A 204 -8.56 20.00 -13.81
N VAL A 205 -7.88 19.39 -12.84
CA VAL A 205 -7.01 18.22 -13.05
C VAL A 205 -7.79 17.00 -13.54
N ILE A 206 -9.04 16.85 -13.08
CA ILE A 206 -9.91 15.71 -13.37
C ILE A 206 -11.39 16.16 -13.51
N PRO A 207 -12.19 15.56 -14.41
CA PRO A 207 -13.62 15.83 -14.50
C PRO A 207 -14.37 15.53 -13.20
N HIS A 208 -15.32 16.39 -12.81
CA HIS A 208 -16.00 16.29 -11.51
C HIS A 208 -16.71 14.95 -11.29
N GLN A 209 -17.40 14.41 -12.31
CA GLN A 209 -18.06 13.09 -12.21
C GLN A 209 -17.07 11.96 -11.91
N ARG A 210 -15.91 12.01 -12.57
CA ARG A 210 -14.84 11.02 -12.37
C ARG A 210 -14.22 11.17 -10.97
N LEU A 211 -14.03 12.41 -10.52
CA LEU A 211 -13.53 12.73 -9.18
C LEU A 211 -14.43 12.15 -8.09
N ILE A 212 -15.75 12.40 -8.15
CA ILE A 212 -16.68 11.89 -7.14
C ILE A 212 -16.67 10.36 -7.10
N LYS A 213 -16.67 9.71 -8.27
CA LYS A 213 -16.59 8.24 -8.36
C LYS A 213 -15.30 7.70 -7.72
N GLU A 214 -14.14 8.22 -8.10
CA GLU A 214 -12.85 7.73 -7.61
C GLU A 214 -12.64 8.04 -6.11
N ILE A 215 -13.08 9.21 -5.62
CA ILE A 215 -13.05 9.54 -4.19
C ILE A 215 -13.93 8.56 -3.40
N THR A 216 -15.14 8.28 -3.89
CA THR A 216 -16.10 7.41 -3.19
C THR A 216 -15.60 5.97 -3.10
N ASP A 217 -15.13 5.44 -4.23
CA ASP A 217 -14.53 4.10 -4.33
C ASP A 217 -13.33 3.99 -3.38
N PHE A 218 -12.39 4.94 -3.47
CA PHE A 218 -11.22 4.97 -2.62
C PHE A 218 -11.57 5.09 -1.14
N ALA A 219 -12.48 6.00 -0.77
CA ALA A 219 -12.91 6.21 0.62
C ALA A 219 -13.49 4.93 1.25
N GLY A 220 -14.32 4.20 0.51
CA GLY A 220 -14.91 2.93 0.97
C GLY A 220 -13.87 1.82 1.16
N SER A 221 -12.78 1.84 0.37
CA SER A 221 -11.70 0.86 0.49
C SER A 221 -10.82 1.05 1.75
N ILE A 222 -10.69 2.28 2.27
CA ILE A 222 -9.73 2.64 3.32
C ILE A 222 -9.89 1.79 4.61
N PRO A 223 -11.11 1.59 5.16
CA PRO A 223 -11.28 0.83 6.40
C PRO A 223 -11.10 -0.68 6.22
N VAL A 224 -11.18 -1.20 4.98
CA VAL A 224 -11.27 -2.63 4.68
C VAL A 224 -10.01 -3.38 5.12
N LYS A 225 -8.81 -2.80 4.90
CA LYS A 225 -7.52 -3.38 5.32
C LYS A 225 -7.40 -3.62 6.84
N TYR A 226 -8.23 -2.95 7.64
CA TYR A 226 -8.27 -3.15 9.10
C TYR A 226 -9.19 -4.30 9.51
N LEU A 227 -10.12 -4.69 8.65
CA LEU A 227 -11.22 -5.61 8.92
C LEU A 227 -11.03 -6.97 8.25
N THR A 228 -10.44 -7.01 7.06
CA THR A 228 -10.24 -8.24 6.29
C THR A 228 -8.76 -8.42 5.91
N PRO A 229 -8.26 -9.68 5.83
CA PRO A 229 -6.94 -9.93 5.27
C PRO A 229 -6.89 -9.42 3.83
N TYR A 230 -5.78 -8.79 3.45
CA TYR A 230 -5.64 -8.17 2.13
C TYR A 230 -4.36 -8.61 1.44
N ARG A 231 -4.35 -8.51 0.11
CA ARG A 231 -3.15 -8.74 -0.71
C ARG A 231 -2.32 -7.48 -0.74
N GLU A 232 -1.03 -7.63 -0.46
CA GLU A 232 -0.04 -6.57 -0.59
C GLU A 232 0.96 -6.97 -1.67
N THR A 233 1.19 -6.07 -2.62
CA THR A 233 2.22 -6.22 -3.64
C THR A 233 3.51 -5.61 -3.14
N ALA A 234 4.59 -6.39 -3.12
CA ALA A 234 5.89 -5.89 -2.72
C ALA A 234 6.93 -6.10 -3.81
N ASN A 235 7.77 -5.09 -4.01
CA ASN A 235 8.91 -5.18 -4.91
C ASN A 235 10.00 -6.05 -4.28
N ARG A 236 10.53 -6.99 -5.06
CA ARG A 236 11.68 -7.81 -4.72
C ARG A 236 12.71 -7.72 -5.82
N PHE A 237 13.94 -8.07 -5.46
CA PHE A 237 15.00 -8.16 -6.44
C PHE A 237 15.87 -9.39 -6.17
N ILE A 238 16.45 -9.89 -7.26
CA ILE A 238 17.49 -10.92 -7.24
C ILE A 238 18.74 -10.38 -7.92
N TYR A 239 19.90 -10.87 -7.50
CA TYR A 239 21.15 -10.62 -8.21
C TYR A 239 21.30 -11.57 -9.39
N THR A 240 21.67 -11.03 -10.55
CA THR A 240 21.71 -11.79 -11.81
C THR A 240 23.11 -11.89 -12.40
N ASN A 241 24.08 -11.12 -11.90
CA ASN A 241 25.40 -10.99 -12.49
C ASN A 241 26.53 -11.30 -11.49
N GLY A 242 27.72 -11.65 -12.01
CA GLY A 242 28.91 -11.99 -11.22
C GLY A 242 29.39 -13.45 -11.34
N SER A 243 28.54 -14.34 -11.86
CA SER A 243 28.88 -15.71 -12.28
C SER A 243 27.98 -16.16 -13.43
N SER A 244 28.39 -17.19 -14.18
CA SER A 244 27.52 -17.82 -15.19
C SER A 244 26.25 -18.40 -14.56
N ASP A 245 26.40 -19.10 -13.43
CA ASP A 245 25.27 -19.70 -12.72
C ASP A 245 24.22 -18.66 -12.26
N LEU A 246 24.61 -17.44 -11.87
CA LEU A 246 23.64 -16.37 -11.54
C LEU A 246 22.86 -15.90 -12.76
N ARG A 247 23.51 -15.82 -13.93
CA ARG A 247 22.86 -15.43 -15.19
C ARG A 247 21.91 -16.52 -15.68
N ASP A 248 22.34 -17.77 -15.60
CA ASP A 248 21.51 -18.93 -15.96
C ASP A 248 20.31 -19.06 -15.01
N ALA A 249 20.49 -18.75 -13.73
CA ALA A 249 19.40 -18.74 -12.76
C ALA A 249 18.39 -17.64 -13.06
N ALA A 250 18.83 -16.45 -13.50
CA ALA A 250 17.93 -15.38 -13.93
C ALA A 250 17.07 -15.79 -15.14
N ILE A 251 17.66 -16.54 -16.10
CA ILE A 251 16.89 -17.11 -17.21
C ILE A 251 15.85 -18.12 -16.70
N CYS A 252 16.22 -18.96 -15.72
CA CYS A 252 15.28 -19.89 -15.09
C CYS A 252 14.10 -19.16 -14.44
N VAL A 253 14.37 -18.09 -13.67
CA VAL A 253 13.33 -17.25 -13.04
C VAL A 253 12.36 -16.66 -14.07
N ARG A 254 12.87 -16.12 -15.19
CA ARG A 254 12.01 -15.58 -16.26
C ARG A 254 11.12 -16.62 -16.92
N ASN A 255 11.52 -17.89 -16.87
CA ASN A 255 10.75 -19.03 -17.37
C ASN A 255 9.93 -19.71 -16.26
N ASP A 256 9.77 -19.07 -15.10
CA ASP A 256 9.06 -19.60 -13.92
C ASP A 256 9.65 -20.90 -13.34
N GLN A 257 10.93 -21.17 -13.62
CA GLN A 257 11.66 -22.36 -13.16
C GLN A 257 12.42 -22.09 -11.85
N TRP A 258 11.69 -21.72 -10.79
CA TRP A 258 12.25 -21.31 -9.50
C TRP A 258 13.12 -22.38 -8.83
N ASP A 259 12.70 -23.65 -8.87
CA ASP A 259 13.48 -24.75 -8.27
C ASP A 259 14.83 -24.95 -8.96
N ARG A 260 14.87 -24.79 -10.28
CA ARG A 260 16.12 -24.87 -11.05
C ARG A 260 17.03 -23.68 -10.75
N ALA A 261 16.47 -22.49 -10.59
CA ALA A 261 17.21 -21.30 -10.16
C ALA A 261 17.79 -21.49 -8.76
N TYR A 262 17.04 -22.10 -7.84
CA TYR A 262 17.49 -22.44 -6.49
C TYR A 262 18.73 -23.36 -6.49
N GLU A 263 18.74 -24.42 -7.32
CA GLU A 263 19.91 -25.30 -7.45
C GLU A 263 21.17 -24.55 -7.95
N LEU A 264 21.00 -23.61 -8.88
CA LEU A 264 22.08 -22.76 -9.37
C LEU A 264 22.60 -21.83 -8.25
N TRP A 265 21.71 -21.21 -7.48
CA TRP A 265 22.11 -20.35 -6.37
C TRP A 265 22.82 -21.12 -5.26
N LYS A 266 22.41 -22.36 -4.95
CA LYS A 266 23.14 -23.22 -4.01
C LYS A 266 24.60 -23.45 -4.43
N ARG A 267 24.85 -23.67 -5.73
CA ARG A 267 26.22 -23.79 -6.26
C ARG A 267 27.01 -22.48 -6.11
N VAL A 268 26.38 -21.34 -6.41
CA VAL A 268 27.02 -20.02 -6.25
C VAL A 268 27.35 -19.73 -4.78
N ASN A 269 26.51 -20.16 -3.85
CA ASN A 269 26.73 -19.97 -2.41
C ASN A 269 27.99 -20.71 -1.88
N GLN A 270 28.46 -21.73 -2.58
CA GLN A 270 29.72 -22.44 -2.27
C GLN A 270 30.98 -21.69 -2.75
N SER A 271 30.81 -20.53 -3.39
CA SER A 271 31.93 -19.72 -3.88
C SER A 271 32.83 -19.20 -2.76
N LYS A 272 34.13 -19.08 -3.02
CA LYS A 272 35.10 -18.46 -2.11
C LYS A 272 34.97 -16.93 -2.01
N LYS A 273 34.11 -16.31 -2.84
CA LYS A 273 33.93 -14.86 -2.90
C LYS A 273 32.72 -14.46 -2.05
N ASP A 274 32.95 -13.79 -0.91
CA ASP A 274 31.90 -13.29 -0.02
C ASP A 274 30.76 -12.56 -0.78
N LYS A 275 31.09 -11.76 -1.82
CA LYS A 275 30.11 -11.06 -2.65
C LYS A 275 29.13 -12.02 -3.36
N LEU A 276 29.62 -13.12 -3.91
CA LEU A 276 28.77 -14.10 -4.60
C LEU A 276 27.95 -14.93 -3.61
N GLN A 277 28.49 -15.25 -2.44
CA GLN A 277 27.75 -15.92 -1.37
C GLN A 277 26.60 -15.05 -0.88
N MET A 278 26.84 -13.76 -0.64
CA MET A 278 25.80 -12.79 -0.30
C MET A 278 24.70 -12.73 -1.37
N TYR A 279 25.08 -12.70 -2.66
CA TYR A 279 24.12 -12.66 -3.77
C TYR A 279 23.25 -13.92 -3.82
N ALA A 280 23.87 -15.09 -3.73
CA ALA A 280 23.16 -16.35 -3.71
C ALA A 280 22.23 -16.48 -2.50
N ALA A 281 22.71 -16.12 -1.30
CA ALA A 281 21.92 -16.18 -0.08
C ALA A 281 20.68 -15.27 -0.14
N LEU A 282 20.80 -14.06 -0.70
CA LEU A 282 19.63 -13.19 -0.91
C LEU A 282 18.63 -13.83 -1.89
N ASN A 283 19.09 -14.33 -3.03
CA ASN A 283 18.21 -14.93 -4.02
C ASN A 283 17.48 -16.17 -3.48
N ILE A 284 18.18 -17.00 -2.70
CA ILE A 284 17.60 -18.16 -2.02
C ILE A 284 16.55 -17.71 -0.99
N ALA A 285 16.78 -16.61 -0.27
CA ALA A 285 15.77 -16.06 0.63
C ALA A 285 14.49 -15.69 -0.11
N VAL A 286 14.61 -15.07 -1.29
CA VAL A 286 13.45 -14.73 -2.15
C VAL A 286 12.73 -15.97 -2.67
N TYR A 287 13.47 -17.03 -3.04
CA TYR A 287 12.87 -18.32 -3.41
C TYR A 287 11.99 -18.88 -2.29
N HIS A 288 12.50 -18.93 -1.07
CA HIS A 288 11.73 -19.44 0.07
C HIS A 288 10.54 -18.54 0.41
N GLU A 289 10.67 -17.22 0.24
CA GLU A 289 9.55 -16.28 0.41
C GLU A 289 8.41 -16.56 -0.57
N ILE A 290 8.74 -16.77 -1.85
CA ILE A 290 7.76 -17.11 -2.91
C ILE A 290 7.11 -18.46 -2.65
N ALA A 291 7.89 -19.44 -2.17
CA ALA A 291 7.38 -20.75 -1.77
C ALA A 291 6.53 -20.72 -0.48
N GLY A 292 6.35 -19.55 0.16
CA GLY A 292 5.59 -19.40 1.41
C GLY A 292 6.34 -19.81 2.69
N ASN A 293 7.61 -20.21 2.57
CA ASN A 293 8.45 -20.68 3.67
C ASN A 293 9.19 -19.52 4.34
N ILE A 294 8.46 -18.68 5.08
CA ILE A 294 8.98 -17.44 5.67
C ILE A 294 10.13 -17.67 6.65
N ASP A 295 10.07 -18.75 7.45
CA ASP A 295 11.14 -19.06 8.41
C ASP A 295 12.47 -19.38 7.71
N GLU A 296 12.41 -20.08 6.58
CA GLU A 296 13.60 -20.40 5.79
C GLU A 296 14.11 -19.16 5.06
N ALA A 297 13.22 -18.32 4.52
CA ALA A 297 13.58 -17.03 3.96
C ALA A 297 14.33 -16.15 4.97
N LEU A 298 13.88 -16.13 6.23
CA LEU A 298 14.53 -15.40 7.32
C LEU A 298 15.95 -15.92 7.63
N LYS A 299 16.18 -17.23 7.60
CA LYS A 299 17.52 -17.79 7.78
C LYS A 299 18.46 -17.32 6.67
N TRP A 300 18.02 -17.42 5.43
CA TRP A 300 18.84 -17.06 4.27
C TRP A 300 19.11 -15.56 4.15
N VAL A 301 18.12 -14.70 4.43
CA VAL A 301 18.32 -13.25 4.43
C VAL A 301 19.28 -12.83 5.56
N THR A 302 19.23 -13.50 6.71
CA THR A 302 20.18 -13.26 7.82
C THR A 302 21.61 -13.56 7.39
N ILE A 303 21.84 -14.72 6.76
CA ILE A 303 23.15 -15.08 6.20
C ILE A 303 23.62 -14.01 5.20
N ALA A 304 22.74 -13.59 4.29
CA ALA A 304 23.06 -12.55 3.31
C ALA A 304 23.44 -11.22 3.99
N ARG A 305 22.68 -10.80 5.01
CA ARG A 305 22.90 -9.57 5.77
C ARG A 305 24.24 -9.58 6.49
N ASP A 306 24.57 -10.68 7.16
CA ASP A 306 25.79 -10.79 7.96
C ASP A 306 27.04 -10.78 7.05
N ILE A 307 26.97 -11.43 5.88
CA ILE A 307 28.02 -11.32 4.85
C ILE A 307 28.11 -9.89 4.32
N ALA A 308 26.97 -9.22 4.06
CA ALA A 308 26.95 -7.84 3.61
C ALA A 308 27.60 -6.89 4.62
N GLN A 309 27.31 -7.06 5.91
CA GLN A 309 27.91 -6.29 7.00
C GLN A 309 29.43 -6.45 7.01
N LYS A 310 29.92 -7.69 6.91
CA LYS A 310 31.35 -8.01 6.83
C LYS A 310 32.03 -7.36 5.62
N ILE A 311 31.37 -7.34 4.46
CA ILE A 311 31.89 -6.68 3.25
C ILE A 311 31.97 -5.17 3.45
N VAL A 312 30.94 -4.56 4.04
CA VAL A 312 30.90 -3.12 4.28
C VAL A 312 31.94 -2.69 5.32
N ALA A 313 32.09 -3.41 6.42
CA ALA A 313 33.11 -3.14 7.44
C ALA A 313 34.53 -3.08 6.82
N ARG A 314 34.90 -4.09 6.02
CA ARG A 314 36.20 -4.12 5.31
C ARG A 314 36.41 -2.97 4.33
N LYS A 315 35.34 -2.35 3.80
CA LYS A 315 35.43 -1.20 2.90
C LYS A 315 35.61 0.10 3.69
N ILE A 316 34.89 0.25 4.80
CA ILE A 316 35.01 1.42 5.69
C ILE A 316 36.44 1.50 6.24
N ASP A 317 37.01 0.37 6.69
CA ASP A 317 38.39 0.31 7.20
C ASP A 317 39.44 0.74 6.16
N LYS A 318 39.10 0.68 4.87
CA LYS A 318 40.00 1.03 3.76
C LYS A 318 39.80 2.44 3.22
N THR A 319 38.74 3.15 3.65
CA THR A 319 38.33 4.42 3.02
C THR A 319 38.35 5.56 4.04
N THR A 320 39.16 6.60 3.78
CA THR A 320 39.38 7.73 4.70
C THR A 320 38.24 8.77 4.75
N GLN A 321 37.09 8.53 4.09
CA GLN A 321 36.02 9.52 3.93
C GLN A 321 34.61 8.92 4.10
N LYS A 322 33.73 9.71 4.75
CA LYS A 322 32.24 9.62 4.95
C LYS A 322 31.55 8.33 4.44
N SER A 323 31.95 7.18 4.95
CA SER A 323 31.23 5.91 4.74
C SER A 323 30.80 5.37 6.10
N ASN A 324 29.56 4.88 6.18
CA ASN A 324 29.04 4.19 7.34
C ASN A 324 28.38 2.88 6.87
N THR A 325 27.88 2.06 7.79
CA THR A 325 27.32 0.74 7.45
C THR A 325 26.16 0.82 6.45
N LEU A 326 25.42 1.94 6.45
CA LEU A 326 24.24 2.16 5.62
C LEU A 326 24.60 2.74 4.24
N PHE A 327 25.64 3.58 4.16
CA PHE A 327 26.03 4.29 2.95
C PHE A 327 27.53 4.14 2.67
N VAL A 328 27.85 3.66 1.47
CA VAL A 328 29.23 3.61 0.97
C VAL A 328 29.32 4.54 -0.23
N ASN A 329 30.20 5.55 -0.15
CA ASN A 329 30.40 6.58 -1.18
C ASN A 329 29.09 7.30 -1.59
N GLY A 330 28.21 7.58 -0.63
CA GLY A 330 26.93 8.26 -0.88
C GLY A 330 25.82 7.37 -1.48
N THR A 331 26.10 6.08 -1.74
CA THR A 331 25.09 5.11 -2.22
C THR A 331 24.68 4.16 -1.10
N PRO A 332 23.38 3.79 -1.00
CA PRO A 332 22.95 2.80 -0.02
C PRO A 332 23.66 1.47 -0.24
N SER A 333 24.18 0.89 0.85
CA SER A 333 24.95 -0.35 0.80
C SER A 333 24.03 -1.56 0.57
N HIS A 334 24.60 -2.69 0.15
CA HIS A 334 23.85 -3.96 0.10
C HIS A 334 23.29 -4.33 1.48
N TYR A 335 24.03 -4.02 2.55
CA TYR A 335 23.56 -4.24 3.93
C TYR A 335 22.26 -3.48 4.22
N TYR A 336 22.14 -2.23 3.76
CA TYR A 336 20.92 -1.44 3.92
C TYR A 336 19.71 -2.13 3.26
N TYR A 337 19.80 -2.47 1.96
CA TYR A 337 18.69 -3.10 1.24
C TYR A 337 18.30 -4.47 1.81
N ILE A 338 19.29 -5.29 2.18
CA ILE A 338 19.02 -6.60 2.77
C ILE A 338 18.39 -6.45 4.16
N SER A 339 18.79 -5.45 4.94
CA SER A 339 18.19 -5.16 6.25
C SER A 339 16.73 -4.71 6.13
N LEU A 340 16.40 -3.90 5.13
CA LEU A 340 15.01 -3.54 4.82
C LEU A 340 14.18 -4.77 4.44
N TYR A 341 14.73 -5.65 3.59
CA TYR A 341 14.03 -6.89 3.22
C TYR A 341 13.82 -7.80 4.44
N MET A 342 14.83 -7.94 5.29
CA MET A 342 14.74 -8.72 6.51
C MET A 342 13.67 -8.18 7.47
N SER A 343 13.56 -6.86 7.67
CA SER A 343 12.55 -6.29 8.56
C SER A 343 11.12 -6.57 8.07
N VAL A 344 10.91 -6.56 6.75
CA VAL A 344 9.63 -6.96 6.14
C VAL A 344 9.34 -8.43 6.42
N LEU A 345 10.30 -9.34 6.20
CA LEU A 345 10.12 -10.76 6.50
C LEU A 345 9.86 -11.03 7.99
N GLU A 346 10.53 -10.32 8.90
CA GLU A 346 10.29 -10.44 10.35
C GLU A 346 8.89 -9.99 10.73
N ALA A 347 8.42 -8.89 10.15
CA ALA A 347 7.05 -8.42 10.36
C ALA A 347 6.02 -9.43 9.84
N ARG A 348 6.30 -10.07 8.69
CA ARG A 348 5.45 -11.14 8.15
C ARG A 348 5.44 -12.37 9.05
N ALA A 349 6.59 -12.85 9.51
CA ALA A 349 6.70 -14.00 10.39
C ALA A 349 5.94 -13.80 11.71
N LYS A 350 6.10 -12.64 12.34
CA LYS A 350 5.37 -12.27 13.58
C LYS A 350 3.85 -12.31 13.42
N ASN A 351 3.37 -12.04 12.20
CA ASN A 351 1.95 -11.94 11.87
C ASN A 351 1.38 -13.23 11.25
N LEU A 352 2.20 -14.25 11.01
CA LEU A 352 1.79 -15.46 10.28
C LEU A 352 0.71 -16.25 11.03
N THR A 353 0.84 -16.43 12.35
CA THR A 353 -0.17 -17.11 13.17
C THR A 353 -1.52 -16.40 13.12
N LYS A 354 -1.51 -15.06 13.19
CA LYS A 354 -2.72 -14.24 13.11
C LYS A 354 -3.38 -14.37 11.74
N LEU A 355 -2.57 -14.34 10.68
CA LEU A 355 -3.04 -14.51 9.31
C LEU A 355 -3.67 -15.89 9.11
N ASN A 356 -3.01 -16.97 9.53
CA ASN A 356 -3.55 -18.33 9.41
C ASN A 356 -4.90 -18.45 10.11
N MET A 357 -5.01 -17.94 11.35
CA MET A 357 -6.27 -17.92 12.10
C MET A 357 -7.38 -17.15 11.38
N GLN A 358 -7.07 -16.02 10.74
CA GLN A 358 -8.05 -15.26 9.96
C GLN A 358 -8.44 -16.00 8.68
N MET A 359 -7.48 -16.54 7.94
CA MET A 359 -7.71 -17.25 6.68
C MET A 359 -8.46 -18.58 6.87
N ASP A 360 -8.30 -19.26 8.01
CA ASP A 360 -9.00 -20.51 8.32
C ASP A 360 -10.52 -20.33 8.44
N ARG A 361 -11.01 -19.09 8.62
CA ARG A 361 -12.45 -18.79 8.62
C ARG A 361 -13.08 -18.80 7.23
N VAL A 362 -12.28 -18.69 6.18
CA VAL A 362 -12.72 -18.58 4.78
C VAL A 362 -12.69 -19.96 4.08
N LYS A 363 -12.16 -20.98 4.77
CA LYS A 363 -12.18 -22.38 4.33
C LYS A 363 -13.50 -23.03 4.70
#